data_AF-A0A8B8LHN1-F1
#
_entry.id   AF-A0A8B8LHN1-F1
#
_cell.length_a   1.000
_cell.length_b   1.000
_cell.length_c   1.000
_cell.angle_alpha   90.00
_cell.angle_beta   90.00
_cell.angle_gamma   90.00
#
_symmetry.space_group_name_H-M   'P 1'
#
loop_
_entity.id
_entity.type
_entity.pdbx_description
1 polymer ?
#
loop_
_entity_poly.entity_id
_entity_poly.type
_entity_poly.pdbx_seq_one_letter_code
_entity_poly.pdbx_strand_id
1 'polypeptide(L)'
;MANRFLSAGIKRISCVFGARSLCSTTASRASAFNATEEPFAQNNPKNRIPGLRSPKKSPVLALQNWVDQGNRISPSELRRIARNLVKSKRYHHALEVFKWMENQKKFYVIPSDHAMKLELIIKNYGLMEAEDYFMNIPGSAAKKVACLTLLRGYITERTLVKLRLSW
;
A
#
# COMPACT_ATOMS: atom_id res chain seq x y z
N MET A 1 30.52 0.76 -32.25
CA MET A 1 29.45 0.36 -31.32
C MET A 1 28.95 1.62 -30.62
N ALA A 2 27.79 2.14 -31.02
CA ALA A 2 27.29 3.44 -30.54
C ALA A 2 26.41 3.25 -29.30
N ASN A 3 26.90 3.71 -28.15
CA ASN A 3 26.12 3.84 -26.92
C ASN A 3 25.16 5.02 -27.05
N ARG A 4 23.86 4.75 -27.19
CA ARG A 4 22.81 5.76 -27.09
C ARG A 4 22.29 5.79 -25.67
N PHE A 5 22.80 6.75 -24.87
CA PHE A 5 22.14 7.17 -23.64
C PHE A 5 20.79 7.79 -24.00
N LEU A 6 19.70 7.08 -23.71
CA LEU A 6 18.36 7.64 -23.78
C LEU A 6 18.13 8.44 -22.48
N SER A 7 18.22 9.76 -22.58
CA SER A 7 17.74 10.65 -21.52
C SER A 7 16.22 10.56 -21.47
N ALA A 8 15.68 9.85 -20.48
CA ALA A 8 14.27 9.90 -20.16
C ALA A 8 13.98 11.28 -19.54
N GLY A 9 13.23 12.12 -20.27
CA GLY A 9 12.81 13.43 -19.79
C GLY A 9 11.95 13.29 -18.54
N ILE A 10 12.38 13.91 -17.45
CA ILE A 10 11.61 14.03 -16.21
C ILE A 10 10.35 14.83 -16.51
N LYS A 11 9.21 14.16 -16.70
CA LYS A 11 7.91 14.83 -16.74
C LYS A 11 7.64 15.37 -15.33
N ARG A 12 7.64 16.68 -15.19
CA ARG A 12 7.46 17.40 -13.91
C ARG A 12 6.03 17.14 -13.39
N ILE A 13 5.88 16.15 -12.50
CA ILE A 13 4.59 15.85 -11.85
C ILE A 13 4.30 16.95 -10.83
N SER A 14 3.41 17.88 -11.16
CA SER A 14 2.94 18.90 -10.22
C SER A 14 1.74 18.39 -9.42
N CYS A 15 1.94 18.10 -8.14
CA CYS A 15 0.84 17.84 -7.19
C CYS A 15 0.43 19.18 -6.56
N VAL A 16 -0.74 19.72 -6.94
CA VAL A 16 -1.27 20.95 -6.31
C VAL A 16 -1.81 20.62 -4.92
N PHE A 17 -1.07 21.00 -3.88
CA PHE A 17 -1.53 20.98 -2.50
C PHE A 17 -2.37 22.23 -2.23
N GLY A 18 -3.68 22.15 -2.48
CA GLY A 18 -4.61 23.17 -1.99
C GLY A 18 -4.70 23.10 -0.47
N ALA A 19 -4.20 24.13 0.22
CA ALA A 19 -4.40 24.30 1.65
C ALA A 19 -5.88 24.61 1.92
N ARG A 20 -6.58 23.74 2.67
CA ARG A 20 -7.83 24.11 3.32
C ARG A 20 -7.62 24.05 4.83
N SER A 21 -7.45 25.23 5.40
CA SER A 21 -7.58 25.48 6.84
C SER A 21 -9.05 25.39 7.21
N LEU A 22 -9.38 24.55 8.18
CA LEU A 22 -10.60 24.64 8.99
C LEU A 22 -10.19 24.22 10.40
N CYS A 23 -9.64 25.18 11.16
CA CYS A 23 -9.60 25.10 12.61
C CYS A 23 -10.96 25.59 13.13
N SER A 24 -11.75 24.70 13.73
CA SER A 24 -12.79 25.09 14.67
C SER A 24 -12.38 24.58 16.05
N THR A 25 -11.89 25.51 16.87
CA THR A 25 -11.61 25.33 18.29
C THR A 25 -12.94 25.17 19.03
N THR A 26 -13.14 24.03 19.69
CA THR A 26 -14.02 23.95 20.86
C THR A 26 -13.29 23.20 21.97
N ALA A 27 -13.21 23.84 23.13
CA ALA A 27 -12.48 23.39 24.29
C ALA A 27 -13.31 22.47 25.18
N SER A 28 -12.61 21.54 25.82
CA SER A 28 -12.88 20.88 27.11
C SER A 28 -14.08 19.95 27.26
N ARG A 29 -13.80 18.68 27.55
CA ARG A 29 -13.91 18.09 28.90
C ARG A 29 -13.23 16.72 28.92
N ALA A 30 -12.24 16.57 29.79
CA ALA A 30 -11.72 15.27 30.17
C ALA A 30 -12.79 14.56 31.03
N SER A 31 -13.27 13.41 30.56
CA SER A 31 -13.93 12.42 31.41
C SER A 31 -13.05 11.18 31.46
N ALA A 32 -12.57 10.90 32.66
CA ALA A 32 -11.92 9.64 32.98
C ALA A 32 -12.92 8.50 32.74
N PHE A 33 -12.63 7.67 31.74
CA PHE A 33 -13.23 6.34 31.64
C PHE A 33 -12.20 5.35 32.16
N ASN A 34 -12.34 5.01 33.44
CA ASN A 34 -11.82 3.76 33.97
C ASN A 34 -12.65 2.64 33.35
N ALA A 35 -12.03 1.85 32.48
CA ALA A 35 -12.57 0.58 32.01
C ALA A 35 -11.41 -0.40 31.87
N THR A 36 -11.27 -1.22 32.92
CA THR A 36 -10.89 -2.63 32.90
C THR A 36 -9.79 -3.03 31.90
N GLU A 37 -8.60 -3.28 32.45
CA GLU A 37 -7.55 -4.09 31.82
C GLU A 37 -8.10 -5.50 31.52
N GLU A 38 -8.63 -5.69 30.31
CA GLU A 38 -8.88 -7.01 29.73
C GLU A 38 -7.71 -7.32 28.78
N PRO A 39 -7.03 -8.48 28.92
CA PRO A 39 -5.88 -8.80 28.10
C PRO A 39 -6.34 -9.06 26.66
N PHE A 40 -6.18 -8.06 25.77
CA PHE A 40 -6.31 -8.22 24.31
C PHE A 40 -5.14 -9.02 23.73
N ALA A 41 -4.88 -10.19 24.30
CA ALA A 41 -4.16 -11.24 23.62
C ALA A 41 -5.09 -11.87 22.57
N GLN A 42 -4.53 -12.18 21.41
CA GLN A 42 -5.09 -13.00 20.33
C GLN A 42 -6.11 -12.33 19.42
N ASN A 43 -5.62 -11.71 18.33
CA ASN A 43 -6.28 -11.70 17.00
C ASN A 43 -5.29 -11.27 15.89
N ASN A 44 -4.15 -11.96 15.80
CA ASN A 44 -3.22 -11.77 14.68
C ASN A 44 -3.87 -12.37 13.40
N PRO A 45 -4.11 -11.58 12.33
CA PRO A 45 -4.74 -12.05 11.09
C PRO A 45 -3.97 -13.23 10.46
N LYS A 46 -2.67 -13.33 10.74
CA LYS A 46 -1.82 -14.44 10.31
C LYS A 46 -2.28 -15.80 10.84
N ASN A 47 -3.13 -15.84 11.87
CA ASN A 47 -3.65 -17.06 12.47
C ASN A 47 -5.05 -17.46 11.95
N ARG A 48 -5.71 -16.61 11.15
CA ARG A 48 -7.06 -16.93 10.63
C ARG A 48 -7.03 -17.67 9.30
N ILE A 49 -6.11 -17.32 8.39
CA ILE A 49 -6.00 -17.98 7.09
C ILE A 49 -4.70 -18.80 7.06
N PRO A 50 -4.77 -20.14 7.20
CA PRO A 50 -3.60 -21.01 7.38
C PRO A 50 -2.54 -20.93 6.26
N GLY A 51 -2.87 -20.41 5.07
CA GLY A 51 -1.97 -20.33 3.91
C GLY A 51 -1.07 -19.10 3.84
N LEU A 52 -1.42 -17.98 4.48
CA LEU A 52 -0.70 -16.71 4.35
C LEU A 52 0.60 -16.63 5.17
N ARG A 53 0.83 -17.61 6.06
CA ARG A 53 2.04 -17.72 6.88
C ARG A 53 3.23 -18.26 6.07
N SER A 54 2.98 -19.09 5.06
CA SER A 54 4.05 -19.69 4.26
C SER A 54 4.48 -18.76 3.13
N PRO A 55 5.76 -18.38 3.00
CA PRO A 55 6.26 -17.54 1.91
C PRO A 55 6.31 -18.26 0.56
N LYS A 56 6.11 -19.59 0.53
CA LYS A 56 6.12 -20.41 -0.69
C LYS A 56 4.72 -20.61 -1.30
N LYS A 57 3.65 -20.30 -0.55
CA LYS A 57 2.28 -20.55 -1.01
C LYS A 57 1.70 -19.26 -1.58
N SER A 58 1.06 -19.37 -2.75
CA SER A 58 0.36 -18.24 -3.35
C SER A 58 -0.73 -17.75 -2.38
N PRO A 59 -0.72 -16.44 -2.03
CA PRO A 59 -1.73 -15.87 -1.14
C PRO A 59 -3.11 -15.90 -1.79
N VAL A 60 -3.18 -15.87 -3.13
CA VAL A 60 -4.42 -15.96 -3.90
C VAL A 60 -5.11 -17.30 -3.68
N LEU A 61 -4.38 -18.41 -3.76
CA LEU A 61 -4.94 -19.75 -3.52
C LEU A 61 -5.44 -19.88 -2.08
N ALA A 62 -4.71 -19.33 -1.11
CA ALA A 62 -5.14 -19.34 0.28
C ALA A 62 -6.43 -18.54 0.51
N LEU A 63 -6.59 -17.41 -0.19
CA LEU A 63 -7.80 -16.60 -0.16
C LEU A 63 -8.97 -17.29 -0.88
N GLN A 64 -8.70 -17.91 -2.03
CA GLN A 64 -9.73 -18.62 -2.80
C GLN A 64 -10.29 -19.80 -2.00
N ASN A 65 -9.44 -20.68 -1.49
CA ASN A 65 -9.86 -21.80 -0.65
C ASN A 65 -10.67 -21.34 0.57
N TRP A 66 -10.32 -20.19 1.15
CA TRP A 66 -11.05 -19.63 2.28
C TRP A 66 -12.47 -19.22 1.89
N VAL A 67 -12.63 -18.56 0.74
CA VAL A 67 -13.94 -18.18 0.20
C VAL A 67 -14.74 -19.41 -0.23
N ASP A 68 -14.10 -20.41 -0.84
CA ASP A 68 -14.75 -21.65 -1.28
C ASP A 68 -15.30 -22.48 -0.09
N GLN A 69 -14.68 -22.36 1.08
CA GLN A 69 -15.20 -22.90 2.34
C GLN A 69 -16.44 -22.14 2.88
N GLY A 70 -16.96 -21.17 2.13
CA GLY A 70 -18.12 -20.35 2.51
C GLY A 70 -17.79 -19.19 3.46
N ASN A 71 -16.52 -18.98 3.79
CA ASN A 71 -16.13 -17.92 4.71
C ASN A 71 -16.15 -16.56 4.00
N ARG A 72 -16.60 -15.53 4.75
CA ARG A 72 -16.58 -14.14 4.27
C ARG A 72 -15.26 -13.48 4.67
N ILE A 73 -14.69 -12.70 3.75
CA ILE A 73 -13.51 -11.86 4.03
C ILE A 73 -13.90 -10.40 3.84
N SER A 74 -13.62 -9.57 4.86
CA SER A 74 -13.89 -8.14 4.77
C SER A 74 -12.75 -7.39 4.05
N PRO A 75 -13.04 -6.24 3.40
CA PRO A 75 -12.02 -5.36 2.82
C PRO A 75 -10.95 -4.91 3.81
N SER A 76 -11.35 -4.64 5.06
CA SER A 76 -10.43 -4.24 6.12
C SER A 76 -9.44 -5.36 6.48
N GLU A 77 -9.88 -6.62 6.47
CA GLU A 77 -9.03 -7.76 6.77
C GLU A 77 -7.99 -8.00 5.67
N LEU A 78 -8.38 -7.90 4.40
CA LEU A 78 -7.44 -8.00 3.27
C LEU A 78 -6.39 -6.90 3.29
N ARG A 79 -6.80 -5.65 3.56
CA ARG A 79 -5.84 -4.54 3.73
C ARG A 79 -4.89 -4.79 4.89
N ARG A 80 -5.39 -5.38 5.99
CA ARG A 80 -4.56 -5.77 7.15
C ARG A 80 -3.56 -6.86 6.79
N ILE A 81 -3.97 -7.86 6.03
CA ILE A 81 -3.11 -8.92 5.49
C ILE A 81 -2.03 -8.32 4.58
N ALA A 82 -2.40 -7.47 3.62
CA ALA A 82 -1.48 -6.79 2.71
C ALA A 82 -0.42 -5.97 3.48
N ARG A 83 -0.84 -5.17 4.47
CA ARG A 83 0.09 -4.42 5.34
C ARG A 83 1.09 -5.35 6.07
N ASN A 84 0.63 -6.50 6.55
CA ASN A 84 1.51 -7.45 7.21
C ASN A 84 2.49 -8.11 6.25
N LEU A 85 2.09 -8.34 4.99
CA LEU A 85 2.97 -8.82 3.94
C LEU A 85 4.08 -7.80 3.62
N VAL A 86 3.72 -6.52 3.50
CA VAL A 86 4.65 -5.39 3.36
C VAL A 86 5.65 -5.34 4.52
N LYS A 87 5.18 -5.43 5.77
CA LYS A 87 6.05 -5.46 6.96
C LYS A 87 7.04 -6.63 6.93
N SER A 88 6.63 -7.77 6.38
CA SER A 88 7.50 -8.94 6.17
C SER A 88 8.34 -8.87 4.88
N LYS A 89 8.36 -7.72 4.18
CA LYS A 89 9.05 -7.52 2.90
C LYS A 89 8.61 -8.47 1.77
N ARG A 90 7.42 -9.05 1.88
CA ARG A 90 6.81 -9.94 0.87
C ARG A 90 5.95 -9.14 -0.11
N TYR A 91 6.59 -8.23 -0.83
CA TYR A 91 5.89 -7.24 -1.66
C TYR A 91 5.13 -7.88 -2.83
N HIS A 92 5.68 -8.92 -3.47
CA HIS A 92 4.98 -9.67 -4.52
C HIS A 92 3.66 -10.27 -4.03
N HIS A 93 3.70 -10.95 -2.90
CA HIS A 93 2.50 -11.56 -2.31
C HIS A 93 1.46 -10.50 -1.92
N ALA A 94 1.92 -9.36 -1.38
CA ALA A 94 1.03 -8.25 -1.06
C ALA A 94 0.33 -7.71 -2.32
N LEU A 95 1.04 -7.62 -3.44
CA LEU A 95 0.48 -7.15 -4.70
C LEU A 95 -0.53 -8.15 -5.29
N GLU A 96 -0.26 -9.45 -5.18
CA GLU A 96 -1.22 -10.48 -5.58
C GLU A 96 -2.52 -10.39 -4.78
N VAL A 97 -2.45 -10.11 -3.48
CA VAL A 97 -3.65 -9.85 -2.65
C VAL A 97 -4.43 -8.65 -3.18
N PHE A 98 -3.75 -7.57 -3.58
CA PHE A 98 -4.39 -6.40 -4.19
C PHE A 98 -5.06 -6.71 -5.52
N LYS A 99 -4.39 -7.46 -6.41
CA LYS A 99 -4.98 -7.91 -7.68
C LYS A 99 -6.22 -8.78 -7.43
N TRP A 100 -6.14 -9.68 -6.43
CA TRP A 100 -7.29 -10.48 -6.04
C TRP A 100 -8.43 -9.59 -5.53
N MET A 101 -8.17 -8.60 -4.68
CA MET A 101 -9.17 -7.64 -4.21
C MET A 101 -9.86 -6.90 -5.37
N GLU A 102 -9.11 -6.42 -6.37
CA GLU A 102 -9.64 -5.68 -7.52
C GLU A 102 -10.55 -6.55 -8.40
N ASN A 103 -10.27 -7.85 -8.50
CA ASN A 103 -11.10 -8.79 -9.25
C ASN A 103 -12.45 -9.10 -8.56
N GLN A 104 -12.58 -8.77 -7.27
CA GLN A 104 -13.79 -9.03 -6.51
C GLN A 104 -14.75 -7.83 -6.63
N LYS A 105 -15.95 -8.05 -7.21
CA LYS A 105 -16.99 -7.02 -7.44
C LYS A 105 -17.44 -6.24 -6.19
N LYS A 106 -17.17 -6.76 -4.99
CA LYS A 106 -17.61 -6.21 -3.70
C LYS A 106 -16.58 -5.26 -3.05
N PHE A 107 -15.43 -5.04 -3.68
CA PHE A 107 -14.34 -4.26 -3.08
C PHE A 107 -14.18 -2.91 -3.78
N TYR A 108 -14.43 -1.86 -3.00
CA TYR A 108 -14.16 -0.49 -3.42
C TYR A 108 -12.73 -0.12 -3.02
N VAL A 109 -11.96 0.30 -4.02
CA VAL A 109 -10.60 0.82 -3.83
C VAL A 109 -10.69 2.21 -3.22
N ILE A 110 -10.08 2.40 -2.04
CA ILE A 110 -10.04 3.70 -1.37
C ILE A 110 -8.73 4.45 -1.70
N PRO A 111 -8.65 5.78 -1.50
CA PRO A 111 -7.42 6.55 -1.73
C PRO A 111 -6.15 5.95 -1.11
N SER A 112 -6.24 5.41 0.11
CA SER A 112 -5.11 4.77 0.80
C SER A 112 -4.65 3.46 0.16
N ASP A 113 -5.55 2.75 -0.53
CA ASP A 113 -5.23 1.52 -1.24
C ASP A 113 -4.33 1.79 -2.43
N HIS A 114 -4.60 2.88 -3.16
CA HIS A 114 -3.74 3.31 -4.27
C HIS A 114 -2.33 3.63 -3.81
N ALA A 115 -2.17 4.31 -2.66
CA ALA A 115 -0.85 4.61 -2.12
C ALA A 115 -0.09 3.33 -1.71
N MET A 116 -0.78 2.35 -1.12
CA MET A 116 -0.17 1.07 -0.77
C MET A 116 0.19 0.25 -2.03
N LYS A 117 -0.71 0.18 -3.03
CA LYS A 117 -0.43 -0.49 -4.30
C LYS A 117 0.73 0.17 -5.05
N LEU A 118 0.83 1.50 -5.02
CA LEU A 118 1.94 2.24 -5.60
C LEU A 118 3.28 1.90 -4.92
N GLU A 119 3.30 1.80 -3.57
CA GLU A 119 4.50 1.35 -2.84
C GLU A 119 4.93 -0.04 -3.28
N LEU A 120 3.97 -0.96 -3.45
CA LEU A 120 4.24 -2.32 -3.93
C LEU A 120 4.81 -2.32 -5.34
N ILE A 121 4.28 -1.50 -6.25
CA ILE A 121 4.79 -1.39 -7.62
C ILE A 121 6.23 -0.88 -7.63
N ILE A 122 6.53 0.18 -6.85
CA ILE A 122 7.89 0.70 -6.71
C ILE A 122 8.86 -0.39 -6.23
N LYS A 123 8.45 -1.21 -5.25
CA LYS A 123 9.30 -2.27 -4.69
C LYS A 123 9.47 -3.47 -5.61
N ASN A 124 8.51 -3.74 -6.48
CA ASN A 124 8.51 -4.94 -7.32
C ASN A 124 9.03 -4.70 -8.74
N TYR A 125 8.68 -3.57 -9.35
CA TYR A 125 8.89 -3.31 -10.77
C TYR A 125 9.74 -2.07 -11.00
N GLY A 126 9.65 -1.08 -10.11
CA GLY A 126 10.45 0.14 -10.18
C GLY A 126 9.61 1.40 -10.27
N LEU A 127 10.28 2.54 -10.45
CA LEU A 127 9.63 3.85 -10.46
C LEU A 127 8.88 4.13 -11.76
N MET A 128 9.35 3.63 -12.90
CA MET A 128 8.72 3.87 -14.20
C MET A 128 7.29 3.29 -14.25
N GLU A 129 7.11 2.05 -13.79
CA GLU A 129 5.81 1.39 -13.68
C GLU A 129 4.92 2.04 -12.63
N ALA A 130 5.54 2.59 -11.57
CA ALA A 130 4.83 3.31 -10.53
C ALA A 130 4.27 4.65 -11.05
N GLU A 131 5.04 5.38 -11.86
CA GLU A 131 4.59 6.60 -12.53
C GLU A 131 3.40 6.34 -13.45
N ASP A 132 3.49 5.31 -14.29
CA ASP A 132 2.39 4.93 -15.18
C ASP A 132 1.11 4.61 -14.39
N TYR A 133 1.23 3.79 -13.33
CA TYR A 133 0.11 3.53 -12.45
C TYR A 133 -0.46 4.81 -11.81
N PHE A 134 0.41 5.71 -11.32
CA PHE A 134 0.01 6.97 -10.70
C PHE A 134 -0.81 7.86 -11.65
N MET A 135 -0.42 7.93 -12.92
CA MET A 135 -1.13 8.71 -13.92
C MET A 135 -2.55 8.18 -14.15
N ASN A 136 -2.72 6.86 -14.07
CA ASN A 136 -3.97 6.15 -14.28
C ASN A 136 -4.88 6.09 -13.03
N ILE A 137 -4.46 6.61 -11.87
CA ILE A 137 -5.31 6.65 -10.66
C ILE A 137 -6.53 7.57 -10.89
N PRO A 138 -7.76 7.10 -10.66
CA PRO A 138 -8.95 7.95 -10.73
C PRO A 138 -9.05 8.86 -9.50
N GLY A 139 -9.41 10.12 -9.71
CA GLY A 139 -9.74 11.06 -8.64
C GLY A 139 -8.53 11.75 -7.99
N SER A 140 -8.70 13.05 -7.75
CA SER A 140 -7.64 13.92 -7.19
C SER A 140 -7.28 13.55 -5.75
N ALA A 141 -8.23 13.04 -4.95
CA ALA A 141 -7.98 12.63 -3.57
C ALA A 141 -7.00 11.43 -3.50
N ALA A 142 -7.22 10.41 -4.33
CA ALA A 142 -6.32 9.26 -4.42
C ALA A 142 -4.92 9.66 -4.91
N LYS A 143 -4.84 10.50 -5.94
CA LYS A 143 -3.55 11.05 -6.42
C LYS A 143 -2.81 11.83 -5.34
N LYS A 144 -3.50 12.66 -4.54
CA LYS A 144 -2.86 13.39 -3.43
C LYS A 144 -2.22 12.45 -2.39
N VAL A 145 -2.94 11.41 -1.99
CA VAL A 145 -2.43 10.43 -1.01
C VAL A 145 -1.25 9.64 -1.60
N ALA A 146 -1.36 9.22 -2.85
CA ALA A 146 -0.33 8.46 -3.54
C ALA A 146 0.92 9.31 -3.89
N CYS A 147 0.79 10.63 -4.04
CA CYS A 147 1.90 11.53 -4.41
C CYS A 147 3.05 11.46 -3.38
N LEU A 148 2.72 11.36 -2.09
CA LEU A 148 3.73 11.20 -1.03
C LEU A 148 4.52 9.90 -1.19
N THR A 149 3.86 8.81 -1.55
CA THR A 149 4.51 7.51 -1.78
C THR A 149 5.45 7.58 -2.98
N LEU A 150 5.02 8.20 -4.08
CA LEU A 150 5.86 8.37 -5.27
C LEU A 150 7.11 9.20 -4.97
N LEU A 151 6.94 10.32 -4.25
CA LEU A 151 8.04 11.18 -3.83
C LEU A 151 9.06 10.43 -2.96
N ARG A 152 8.58 9.63 -2.00
CA ARG A 152 9.45 8.77 -1.17
C ARG A 152 10.23 7.77 -2.03
N GLY A 153 9.60 7.23 -3.07
CA GLY A 153 10.27 6.37 -4.07
C GLY A 153 11.47 7.06 -4.71
N TYR A 154 11.27 8.25 -5.30
CA TYR A 154 12.36 9.00 -5.94
C TYR A 154 13.49 9.36 -4.99
N ILE A 155 13.17 9.79 -3.76
CA ILE A 155 14.19 10.12 -2.76
C ILE A 155 15.02 8.87 -2.46
N THR A 156 14.37 7.73 -2.26
CA THR A 156 15.06 6.47 -1.99
C THR A 156 15.98 6.09 -3.15
N GLU A 157 15.51 6.13 -4.40
CA GLU A 157 16.33 5.80 -5.57
C GLU A 157 17.55 6.72 -5.70
N ARG A 158 17.38 8.04 -5.52
CA ARG A 158 18.50 8.99 -5.55
C ARG A 158 19.54 8.69 -4.46
N THR A 159 19.10 8.35 -3.25
CA THR A 159 20.03 7.99 -2.16
C THR A 159 20.79 6.70 -2.44
N LEU A 160 20.13 5.70 -3.02
CA LEU A 160 20.76 4.44 -3.41
C LEU A 160 21.82 4.64 -4.50
N VAL A 161 21.53 5.48 -5.50
CA VAL A 161 22.50 5.83 -6.55
C VAL A 161 23.74 6.50 -5.96
N LYS A 162 23.56 7.45 -5.02
CA LYS A 162 24.68 8.13 -4.35
C LYS A 162 25.57 7.13 -3.58
N LEU A 163 24.96 6.19 -2.86
CA LEU A 163 25.70 5.17 -2.11
C LEU A 163 26.51 4.24 -3.04
N ARG A 164 25.95 3.89 -4.20
CA ARG A 164 26.60 2.99 -5.16
C ARG A 164 27.77 3.61 -5.90
N LEU A 165 27.82 4.94 -5.99
CA LEU A 165 28.89 5.71 -6.64
C LEU A 165 30.01 6.13 -5.67
N SER A 166 29.93 5.74 -4.39
CA SER A 166 30.89 6.12 -3.34
C SER A 166 31.93 5.03 -3.02
N TRP A 167 32.13 4.06 -3.92
CA TRP A 167 33.11 2.95 -3.84
C TRP A 167 33.75 2.77 -5.22
#